data_AF-A0A4W5KM03-F1
#
_entry.id   AF-A0A4W5KM03-F1
#
_cell.length_a   1.000
_cell.length_b   1.000
_cell.length_c   1.000
_cell.angle_alpha   90.00
_cell.angle_beta   90.00
_cell.angle_gamma   90.00
#
_symmetry.space_group_name_H-M   'P 1'
#
loop_
_entity.id
_entity.type
_entity.pdbx_description
1 polymer ?
#
loop_
_entity_poly.entity_id
_entity_poly.type
_entity_poly.pdbx_seq_one_letter_code
_entity_poly.pdbx_strand_id
1 'polypeptide(L)' 'ISEKYSAFSAIFEENAGRDDEIFQLAISDLSLNDDILQSEKITHSVKFIEANNPFQAVQEGK' A
#
# COMPACT_ATOMS: atom_id res chain seq x y z
N ILE A 1 -13.82 21.06 9.07
CA ILE A 1 -13.61 19.65 9.44
C ILE A 1 -12.39 19.20 8.66
N SER A 2 -11.31 18.76 9.31
CA SER A 2 -10.14 18.24 8.59
C SER A 2 -10.44 16.81 8.15
N GLU A 3 -10.41 16.54 6.84
CA GLU A 3 -10.35 15.17 6.34
C GLU A 3 -9.11 14.48 6.90
N LYS A 4 -9.27 13.27 7.45
CA LYS A 4 -8.16 12.48 7.97
C LYS A 4 -7.74 11.49 6.88
N TYR A 5 -6.43 11.32 6.69
CA TYR A 5 -5.87 10.48 5.64
C TYR A 5 -5.03 9.38 6.29
N SER A 6 -5.23 8.15 5.85
CA SER A 6 -4.38 7.01 6.20
C SER A 6 -3.55 6.64 4.98
N ALA A 7 -2.23 6.85 5.08
CA ALA A 7 -1.27 6.60 4.00
C ALA A 7 -0.51 5.30 4.25
N PHE A 8 -0.61 4.35 3.32
CA PHE A 8 0.13 3.09 3.36
C PHE A 8 1.17 3.02 2.24
N SER A 9 2.35 2.50 2.55
CA SER A 9 3.41 2.24 1.57
C SER A 9 3.71 0.74 1.54
N ALA A 10 3.81 0.17 0.34
CA ALA A 10 4.21 -1.20 0.14
C ALA A 10 5.39 -1.29 -0.84
N ILE A 11 6.33 -2.19 -0.53
CA ILE A 11 7.44 -2.53 -1.42
C ILE A 11 7.36 -4.03 -1.66
N PHE A 12 7.28 -4.40 -2.94
CA PHE A 12 7.20 -5.78 -3.38
C PHE A 12 8.37 -6.11 -4.29
N GLU A 13 8.77 -7.37 -4.33
CA GLU A 13 9.68 -7.84 -5.38
C GLU A 13 8.95 -7.85 -6.74
N GLU A 14 9.65 -7.73 -7.85
CA GLU A 14 9.04 -7.68 -9.20
C GLU A 14 8.19 -8.91 -9.54
N ASN A 15 8.48 -10.07 -8.94
CA ASN A 15 7.73 -11.32 -9.15
C ASN A 15 6.54 -11.48 -8.18
N ALA A 16 6.33 -10.54 -7.25
CA ALA A 16 5.31 -10.61 -6.21
C ALA A 16 3.95 -10.07 -6.69
N GLY A 17 3.54 -10.41 -7.92
CA GLY A 17 2.28 -9.92 -8.50
C GLY A 17 1.04 -10.32 -7.69
N ARG A 18 1.08 -11.50 -7.04
CA ARG A 18 0.00 -11.93 -6.14
C ARG A 18 -0.11 -11.05 -4.90
N ASP A 19 1.01 -10.58 -4.36
CA ASP A 19 1.01 -9.74 -3.16
C ASP A 19 0.42 -8.36 -3.47
N ASP A 20 0.72 -7.79 -4.65
CA ASP A 20 0.08 -6.56 -5.13
C ASP A 20 -1.44 -6.74 -5.33
N GLU A 21 -1.87 -7.82 -5.99
CA GLU A 21 -3.30 -8.12 -6.17
C GLU A 21 -4.04 -8.20 -4.83
N ILE A 22 -3.49 -8.95 -3.86
CA ILE A 22 -4.10 -9.10 -2.53
C ILE A 22 -4.07 -7.77 -1.76
N PHE A 23 -2.98 -7.00 -1.87
CA PHE A 23 -2.88 -5.69 -1.24
C PHE A 23 -3.95 -4.72 -1.76
N GLN A 24 -4.14 -4.65 -3.08
CA GLN A 24 -5.17 -3.80 -3.69
C GLN A 24 -6.57 -4.22 -3.27
N LEU A 25 -6.85 -5.53 -3.18
CA LEU A 25 -8.13 -6.04 -2.68
C LEU A 25 -8.37 -5.62 -1.23
N ALA A 26 -7.37 -5.75 -0.36
CA ALA A 26 -7.49 -5.34 1.04
C ALA A 26 -7.74 -3.83 1.18
N ILE A 27 -7.08 -3.00 0.37
CA ILE A 27 -7.32 -1.55 0.33
C ILE A 27 -8.75 -1.25 -0.12
N SER A 28 -9.22 -1.93 -1.18
CA SER A 28 -10.60 -1.80 -1.66
C SER A 28 -11.59 -2.15 -0.55
N ASP A 29 -11.43 -3.30 0.11
CA ASP A 29 -12.31 -3.76 1.18
C ASP A 29 -12.37 -2.77 2.35
N LEU A 30 -11.22 -2.21 2.77
CA LEU A 30 -11.16 -1.21 3.83
C LEU A 30 -11.77 0.13 3.40
N SER A 31 -11.66 0.50 2.12
CA SER A 31 -12.22 1.75 1.58
C SER A 31 -13.74 1.71 1.40
N LEU A 32 -14.32 0.52 1.22
CA LEU A 32 -15.76 0.30 1.09
C LEU A 32 -16.46 0.18 2.45
N ASN A 33 -15.70 -0.10 3.52
CA ASN A 33 -16.23 -0.33 4.85
C ASN A 33 -16.15 0.95 5.70
N ASP A 34 -17.22 1.75 5.60
CA ASP A 34 -17.36 3.00 6.34
C ASP A 34 -17.31 2.78 7.87
N ASP A 35 -17.66 1.62 8.41
CA ASP A 35 -17.64 1.39 9.87
C ASP A 35 -16.21 1.33 10.46
N ILE A 36 -15.21 1.04 9.63
CA ILE A 36 -13.80 0.94 10.05
C ILE A 36 -13.08 2.29 9.88
N LEU A 37 -13.37 3.01 8.79
CA LEU A 37 -12.72 4.27 8.42
C LEU A 37 -13.76 5.35 8.07
N GLN A 38 -14.65 5.66 9.03
CA GLN A 38 -15.85 6.50 8.89
C GLN A 38 -15.67 7.88 8.23
N SER A 39 -14.45 8.41 8.12
CA SER A 39 -14.13 9.65 7.40
C SER A 39 -12.67 9.71 6.96
N GLU A 40 -12.02 8.54 6.83
CA GLU A 40 -10.61 8.45 6.47
C GLU A 40 -10.44 7.98 5.04
N LYS A 41 -9.82 8.83 4.20
CA LYS A 41 -9.46 8.41 2.85
C LYS A 41 -8.15 7.65 2.90
N ILE A 42 -8.15 6.43 2.38
CA ILE A 42 -6.93 5.66 2.20
C ILE A 42 -6.18 6.19 0.97
N THR A 43 -4.91 6.51 1.15
CA THR A 43 -3.96 6.71 0.06
C THR A 43 -2.88 5.64 0.14
N HIS A 44 -2.37 5.20 -1.00
CA HIS A 44 -1.31 4.19 -1.01
C HIS A 44 -0.30 4.43 -2.13
N SER A 45 0.91 3.92 -1.92
CA SER A 45 1.97 3.86 -2.93
C SER A 45 2.59 2.47 -2.91
N VAL A 46 2.72 1.86 -4.09
CA VAL A 46 3.38 0.57 -4.28
C VAL A 46 4.64 0.78 -5.10
N LYS A 47 5.74 0.18 -4.65
CA LYS A 47 7.03 0.16 -5.36
C LYS A 47 7.45 -1.27 -5.60
N PHE A 48 7.97 -1.54 -6.79
CA PHE A 48 8.56 -2.83 -7.13
C PHE A 48 10.08 -2.72 -7.14
N ILE A 49 10.75 -3.72 -6.57
CA ILE A 49 12.21 -3.80 -6.50
C ILE A 49 12.72 -5.11 -7.09
N GLU A 50 13.95 -5.09 -7.57
CA GLU A 50 14.65 -6.31 -7.99
C GLU A 50 14.84 -7.24 -6.78
N ALA A 51 14.62 -8.54 -7.01
CA ALA A 51 14.84 -9.55 -5.98
C ALA A 51 16.30 -9.55 -5.52
N ASN A 52 16.52 -9.73 -4.21
CA ASN A 52 17.84 -9.70 -3.57
C ASN A 52 18.62 -8.37 -3.72
N ASN A 53 17.96 -7.25 -3.99
CA ASN A 53 18.58 -5.92 -4.00
C ASN A 53 18.21 -5.11 -2.74
N PRO A 54 18.89 -5.35 -1.59
CA PRO A 54 18.54 -4.68 -0.33
C PRO A 54 18.78 -3.16 -0.36
N PHE A 55 19.67 -2.67 -1.22
CA PHE A 55 19.93 -1.23 -1.33
C PHE A 55 18.75 -0.51 -1.99
N GLN A 56 18.17 -1.09 -3.04
CA GLN A 56 16.98 -0.56 -3.69
C GLN A 56 15.78 -0.53 -2.74
N ALA A 57 15.61 -1.59 -1.92
CA ALA A 57 14.57 -1.64 -0.88
C ALA A 57 14.67 -0.44 0.09
N VAL A 58 15.89 -0.12 0.53
CA VAL A 58 16.15 1.04 1.41
C VAL A 58 15.95 2.37 0.68
N GLN A 59 16.17 2.44 -0.63
CA GLN A 59 15.97 3.65 -1.41
C GLN A 59 14.48 3.95 -1.64
N GLU A 60 13.71 2.96 -2.07
CA GLU A 60 12.29 3.12 -2.39
C GLU A 60 11.40 3.21 -1.14
N GLY A 61 11.89 2.79 0.04
CA GLY A 61 11.18 2.90 1.32
C GLY A 61 11.35 4.22 2.06
N LYS A 62 11.86 5.26 1.41
CA LYS A 62 12.06 6.60 1.98
C LYS A 62 10.89 7.54 1.75
#